data_AF-A0A0S9D7M7-F1
#
_entry.id   AF-A0A0S9D7M7-F1
#
_cell.length_a   1.000
_cell.length_b   1.000
_cell.length_c   1.000
_cell.angle_alpha   90.00
_cell.angle_beta   90.00
_cell.angle_gamma   90.00
#
_symmetry.space_group_name_H-M   'P 1'
#
loop_
_entity.id
_entity.type
_entity.pdbx_description
1 polymer ?
#
loop_
_entity_poly.entity_id
_entity_poly.type
_entity_poly.pdbx_seq_one_letter_code
_entity_poly.pdbx_strand_id
1 'polypeptide(L)'
;MTRYRIGVLPVLAAAALLLGGCGAEPIDPATAGDLQAEVRTIAATAAGGDSTGAIALAERLRAEVDGARDAGTVNEDRASLIGMHIDAVIASLRAAEEPADGAPAGTPAPEPAPTQTSGPPAPAGTTPAPADPAPESPVPAPVSEAPAAPTPGETDENEAEENEPDEDAGDGGAVDQGAVTPGDGGQGADKAAEQQRKAEEKAAEQARKEAERAADKAADEARGKGNGG
;
A
#
# COMPACT_ATOMS: atom_id res chain seq x y z
N MET A 1 8.32 45.83 27.28
CA MET A 1 7.67 46.49 26.12
C MET A 1 8.69 46.70 25.02
N THR A 2 8.85 45.75 24.09
CA THR A 2 9.40 46.05 22.77
C THR A 2 8.74 45.10 21.78
N ARG A 3 7.90 45.67 20.93
CA ARG A 3 7.08 45.00 19.93
C ARG A 3 7.95 44.78 18.69
N TYR A 4 8.34 43.54 18.39
CA TYR A 4 8.86 43.21 17.07
C TYR A 4 7.69 42.80 16.17
N ARG A 5 7.17 43.79 15.43
CA ARG A 5 6.35 43.59 14.23
C ARG A 5 7.31 43.50 13.05
N ILE A 6 7.76 42.31 12.69
CA ILE A 6 8.47 42.05 11.43
C ILE A 6 7.46 41.37 10.50
N GLY A 7 7.17 42.05 9.40
CA GLY A 7 6.26 41.60 8.37
C GLY A 7 6.84 40.40 7.63
N VAL A 8 6.09 39.30 7.65
CA VAL A 8 6.34 38.08 6.86
C VAL A 8 5.11 37.86 5.98
N LEU A 9 5.00 38.63 4.90
CA LEU A 9 3.95 38.54 3.88
C LEU A 9 4.60 39.07 2.60
N PRO A 10 5.21 38.21 1.74
CA PRO A 10 4.43 37.55 0.68
C PRO A 10 5.03 36.23 0.12
N VAL A 11 5.66 35.35 0.94
CA VAL A 11 6.30 34.12 0.40
C VAL A 11 5.37 32.89 0.41
N LEU A 12 4.25 32.94 1.14
CA LEU A 12 3.35 31.78 1.30
C LEU A 12 2.42 31.48 0.10
N ALA A 13 2.30 32.39 -0.88
CA ALA A 13 1.43 32.16 -2.04
C ALA A 13 2.03 31.21 -3.10
N ALA A 14 3.35 30.97 -3.06
CA ALA A 14 4.03 30.11 -4.05
C ALA A 14 4.01 28.61 -3.69
N ALA A 15 3.85 28.25 -2.41
CA ALA A 15 3.88 26.85 -1.97
C ALA A 15 2.56 26.10 -2.26
N ALA A 16 1.42 26.81 -2.29
CA ALA A 16 0.12 26.19 -2.59
C ALA A 16 -0.02 25.76 -4.06
N LEU A 17 0.72 26.39 -4.98
CA LEU A 17 0.75 26.01 -6.41
C LEU A 17 1.62 24.78 -6.68
N LEU A 18 2.52 24.41 -5.75
CA LEU A 18 3.34 23.19 -5.86
C LEU A 18 2.63 21.94 -5.32
N LEU A 19 1.62 22.09 -4.45
CA LEU A 19 0.80 20.96 -3.97
C LEU A 19 -0.35 20.61 -4.94
N GLY A 20 -0.83 21.58 -5.72
CA GLY A 20 -1.91 21.36 -6.70
C GLY A 20 -1.43 21.11 -8.14
N GLY A 21 -0.12 21.01 -8.38
CA GLY A 21 0.42 21.13 -9.74
C GLY A 21 1.69 20.35 -9.96
N CYS A 22 1.56 19.04 -10.19
CA CYS A 22 2.50 18.32 -11.05
C CYS A 22 1.80 17.14 -11.74
N GLY A 23 0.81 17.44 -12.60
CA GLY A 23 0.41 16.63 -13.77
C GLY A 23 0.04 15.16 -13.60
N ALA A 24 -0.07 14.64 -12.38
CA ALA A 24 -0.31 13.22 -12.18
C ALA A 24 -1.79 12.92 -12.45
N GLU A 25 -2.02 11.93 -13.32
CA GLU A 25 -3.33 11.39 -13.70
C GLU A 25 -4.27 11.33 -12.49
N PRO A 26 -5.51 11.83 -12.57
CA PRO A 26 -6.44 11.75 -11.46
C PRO A 26 -6.65 10.29 -11.06
N ILE A 27 -6.49 10.01 -9.77
CA ILE A 27 -6.82 8.73 -9.16
C ILE A 27 -8.34 8.63 -9.08
N ASP A 28 -8.87 7.42 -9.24
CA ASP A 28 -10.28 7.12 -9.02
C ASP A 28 -10.73 7.64 -7.63
N PRO A 29 -11.84 8.41 -7.55
CA PRO A 29 -12.26 9.06 -6.31
C PRO A 29 -12.63 8.07 -5.19
N ALA A 30 -13.10 6.86 -5.52
CA ALA A 30 -13.39 5.85 -4.51
C ALA A 30 -12.09 5.34 -3.88
N THR A 31 -11.12 4.97 -4.73
CA THR A 31 -9.76 4.58 -4.29
C THR A 31 -9.11 5.69 -3.44
N ALA A 32 -9.28 6.96 -3.82
CA ALA A 32 -8.75 8.08 -3.03
C ALA A 32 -9.37 8.18 -1.64
N GLY A 33 -10.69 7.95 -1.55
CA GLY A 33 -11.44 7.95 -0.30
C GLY A 33 -10.97 6.85 0.64
N ASP A 34 -10.75 5.64 0.11
CA ASP A 34 -10.30 4.49 0.87
C ASP A 34 -8.89 4.71 1.43
N LEU A 35 -7.94 5.14 0.60
CA LEU A 35 -6.58 5.48 1.05
C LEU A 35 -6.56 6.56 2.14
N GLN A 36 -7.45 7.55 2.06
CA GLN A 36 -7.56 8.59 3.09
C GLN A 36 -8.14 8.05 4.41
N ALA A 37 -9.10 7.12 4.34
CA ALA A 37 -9.69 6.48 5.50
C ALA A 37 -8.68 5.57 6.22
N GLU A 38 -7.90 4.81 5.46
CA GLU A 38 -6.79 3.97 5.93
C GLU A 38 -5.77 4.81 6.73
N VAL A 39 -5.27 5.90 6.13
CA VAL A 39 -4.28 6.79 6.77
C VAL A 39 -4.82 7.40 8.07
N ARG A 40 -6.11 7.79 8.10
CA ARG A 40 -6.74 8.29 9.32
C ARG A 40 -6.80 7.21 10.41
N THR A 41 -7.06 5.96 10.02
CA THR A 41 -7.10 4.82 10.94
C THR A 41 -5.72 4.53 11.52
N ILE A 42 -4.67 4.49 10.69
CA ILE A 42 -3.27 4.34 11.13
C ILE A 42 -2.91 5.43 12.15
N ALA A 43 -3.22 6.69 11.84
CA ALA A 43 -2.93 7.82 12.72
C ALA A 43 -3.68 7.72 14.06
N ALA A 44 -4.95 7.30 14.05
CA ALA A 44 -5.74 7.10 15.26
C ALA A 44 -5.18 5.96 16.14
N THR A 45 -4.78 4.84 15.52
CA THR A 45 -4.16 3.70 16.22
C THR A 45 -2.82 4.09 16.85
N ALA A 46 -1.95 4.78 16.08
CA ALA A 46 -0.68 5.28 16.58
C ALA A 46 -0.86 6.30 17.73
N ALA A 47 -1.83 7.21 17.62
CA ALA A 47 -2.15 8.16 18.68
C ALA A 47 -2.71 7.49 19.95
N GLY A 48 -3.29 6.30 19.81
CA GLY A 48 -3.70 5.44 20.92
C GLY A 48 -2.53 4.74 21.63
N GLY A 49 -1.30 4.90 21.15
CA GLY A 49 -0.11 4.23 21.68
C GLY A 49 0.08 2.79 21.18
N ASP A 50 -0.74 2.34 20.23
CA ASP A 50 -0.63 1.02 19.62
C ASP A 50 0.24 1.09 18.35
N SER A 51 1.54 1.27 18.54
CA SER A 51 2.50 1.37 17.44
C SER A 51 2.55 0.08 16.61
N THR A 52 2.49 -1.09 17.25
CA THR A 52 2.50 -2.39 16.57
C THR A 52 1.26 -2.54 15.67
N GLY A 53 0.07 -2.18 16.16
CA GLY A 53 -1.16 -2.17 15.37
C GLY A 53 -1.10 -1.16 14.21
N ALA A 54 -0.52 0.02 14.45
CA ALA A 54 -0.33 1.02 13.40
C ALA A 54 0.64 0.55 12.29
N ILE A 55 1.72 -0.15 12.65
CA ILE A 55 2.66 -0.75 11.69
C ILE A 55 1.95 -1.81 10.84
N ALA A 56 1.18 -2.71 11.45
CA ALA A 56 0.44 -3.74 10.72
C ALA A 56 -0.58 -3.14 9.73
N LEU A 57 -1.27 -2.07 10.13
CA LEU A 57 -2.17 -1.32 9.24
C LEU A 57 -1.41 -0.65 8.09
N ALA A 58 -0.24 -0.05 8.35
CA ALA A 58 0.57 0.56 7.30
C ALA A 58 1.13 -0.47 6.30
N GLU A 59 1.51 -1.67 6.75
CA GLU A 59 1.92 -2.78 5.88
C GLU A 59 0.75 -3.29 5.02
N ARG A 60 -0.47 -3.36 5.58
CA ARG A 60 -1.66 -3.66 4.79
C ARG A 60 -1.92 -2.60 3.72
N LEU A 61 -1.87 -1.31 4.08
CA LEU A 61 -2.06 -0.21 3.14
C LEU A 61 -1.04 -0.27 1.99
N ARG A 62 0.20 -0.68 2.25
CA ARG A 62 1.20 -0.93 1.19
C ARG A 62 0.72 -2.00 0.22
N ALA A 63 0.27 -3.15 0.72
CA ALA A 63 -0.23 -4.23 -0.11
C ALA A 63 -1.47 -3.82 -0.93
N GLU A 64 -2.34 -2.97 -0.38
CA GLU A 64 -3.49 -2.41 -1.10
C GLU A 64 -3.07 -1.47 -2.24
N VAL A 65 -2.05 -0.63 -2.02
CA VAL A 65 -1.49 0.24 -3.06
C VAL A 65 -0.83 -0.57 -4.18
N ASP A 66 -0.09 -1.62 -3.82
CA ASP A 66 0.51 -2.54 -4.80
C ASP A 66 -0.57 -3.29 -5.60
N GLY A 67 -1.65 -3.74 -4.94
CA GLY A 67 -2.80 -4.35 -5.61
C GLY A 67 -3.53 -3.38 -6.54
N ALA A 68 -3.71 -2.12 -6.13
CA ALA A 68 -4.32 -1.07 -6.94
C ALA A 68 -3.47 -0.71 -8.18
N ARG A 69 -2.15 -0.77 -8.04
CA ARG A 69 -1.19 -0.63 -9.14
C ARG A 69 -1.31 -1.79 -10.13
N ASP A 70 -1.33 -3.02 -9.62
CA ASP A 70 -1.48 -4.22 -10.46
C ASP A 70 -2.84 -4.26 -11.19
N ALA A 71 -3.89 -3.71 -10.57
CA ALA A 71 -5.21 -3.51 -11.18
C ALA A 71 -5.29 -2.32 -12.14
N GLY A 72 -4.24 -1.49 -12.24
CA GLY A 72 -4.20 -0.29 -13.07
C GLY A 72 -5.08 0.87 -12.59
N THR A 73 -5.64 0.81 -11.38
CA THR A 73 -6.42 1.91 -10.78
C THR A 73 -5.52 3.02 -10.22
N VAL A 74 -4.26 2.68 -9.94
CA VAL A 74 -3.18 3.62 -9.58
C VAL A 74 -2.02 3.42 -10.56
N ASN A 75 -1.42 4.50 -11.06
CA ASN A 75 -0.27 4.40 -11.95
C ASN A 75 1.02 4.01 -11.20
N GLU A 76 1.99 3.43 -11.91
CA GLU A 76 3.25 2.93 -11.33
C GLU A 76 4.03 3.99 -10.53
N ASP A 77 4.18 5.19 -11.10
CA ASP A 77 4.93 6.29 -10.49
C ASP A 77 4.29 6.75 -9.17
N ARG A 78 2.95 6.84 -9.14
CA ARG A 78 2.19 7.23 -7.95
C ARG A 78 2.20 6.14 -6.90
N ALA A 79 2.04 4.87 -7.29
CA ALA A 79 2.16 3.74 -6.37
C ALA A 79 3.55 3.71 -5.71
N SER A 80 4.60 3.90 -6.50
CA SER A 80 5.99 3.99 -6.01
C SER A 80 6.17 5.14 -5.01
N LEU A 81 5.64 6.33 -5.31
CA LEU A 81 5.70 7.48 -4.41
C LEU A 81 4.93 7.25 -3.11
N ILE A 82 3.72 6.69 -3.20
CA ILE A 82 2.92 6.34 -2.01
C ILE A 82 3.65 5.28 -1.17
N GLY A 83 4.20 4.24 -1.79
CA GLY A 83 4.96 3.18 -1.12
C GLY A 83 6.16 3.72 -0.33
N MET A 84 6.94 4.63 -0.92
CA MET A 84 8.06 5.30 -0.21
C MET A 84 7.58 6.07 1.03
N HIS A 85 6.44 6.75 0.95
CA HIS A 85 5.88 7.47 2.10
C HIS A 85 5.39 6.52 3.19
N ILE A 86 4.76 5.40 2.82
CA ILE A 86 4.33 4.36 3.77
C ILE A 86 5.56 3.75 4.47
N ASP A 87 6.62 3.43 3.74
CA ASP A 87 7.87 2.91 4.29
C ASP A 87 8.49 3.89 5.31
N ALA A 88 8.46 5.19 5.02
CA ALA A 88 8.92 6.23 5.95
C ALA A 88 8.06 6.29 7.23
N VAL A 89 6.73 6.09 7.13
CA VAL A 89 5.84 6.03 8.30
C VAL A 89 6.15 4.79 9.14
N ILE A 90 6.31 3.62 8.53
CA ILE A 90 6.65 2.37 9.23
C ILE A 90 7.99 2.53 9.97
N ALA A 91 9.00 3.09 9.31
CA ALA A 91 10.30 3.36 9.93
C ALA A 91 10.18 4.31 11.14
N SER A 92 9.38 5.37 11.01
CA SER A 92 9.12 6.32 12.10
C SER A 92 8.39 5.68 13.29
N LEU A 93 7.39 4.83 13.03
CA LEU A 93 6.66 4.11 14.09
C LEU A 93 7.57 3.13 14.84
N ARG A 94 8.42 2.37 14.12
CA ARG A 94 9.41 1.46 14.74
C ARG A 94 10.43 2.21 15.59
N ALA A 95 10.91 3.36 15.12
CA ALA A 95 11.81 4.20 15.89
C ALA A 95 11.17 4.77 17.17
N ALA A 96 9.85 4.93 17.18
CA ALA A 96 9.10 5.34 18.37
C ALA A 96 8.83 4.20 19.36
N GLU A 97 8.89 2.94 18.93
CA GLU A 97 8.74 1.76 19.81
C GLU A 97 9.97 1.45 20.63
N GLU A 98 11.18 1.79 20.16
CA GLU A 98 12.39 1.56 20.95
C GLU A 98 12.29 2.35 22.25
N PRO A 99 12.20 1.68 23.42
CA PRO A 99 12.17 2.37 24.69
C PRO A 99 13.45 3.17 24.78
N ALA A 100 13.30 4.48 24.97
CA ALA A 100 14.42 5.39 25.21
C ALA A 100 15.06 5.07 26.57
N ASP A 101 15.71 3.92 26.68
CA ASP A 101 16.52 3.50 27.81
C ASP A 101 17.76 4.40 27.85
N GLY A 102 17.58 5.60 28.41
CA GLY A 102 18.67 6.46 28.85
C GLY A 102 19.05 7.65 27.96
N ALA A 103 18.29 8.00 26.93
CA ALA A 103 18.52 9.28 26.23
C ALA A 103 17.93 10.45 27.07
N PRO A 104 18.70 11.51 27.38
CA PRO A 104 18.21 12.62 28.17
C PRO A 104 17.00 13.25 27.49
N ALA A 105 15.92 13.42 28.25
CA ALA A 105 14.70 14.11 27.87
C ALA A 105 15.05 15.48 27.28
N GLY A 106 15.13 15.54 25.96
CA GLY A 106 15.66 16.72 25.27
C GLY A 106 15.56 16.65 23.75
N THR A 107 14.83 15.68 23.18
CA THR A 107 14.38 15.84 21.80
C THR A 107 13.41 17.03 21.81
N PRO A 108 13.73 18.15 21.15
CA PRO A 108 12.79 19.24 21.05
C PRO A 108 11.51 18.66 20.47
N ALA A 109 10.39 18.91 21.14
CA ALA A 109 9.08 18.62 20.59
C ALA A 109 9.09 19.07 19.13
N PRO A 110 8.67 18.22 18.16
CA PRO A 110 8.65 18.61 16.76
C PRO A 110 7.99 19.98 16.72
N GLU A 111 8.76 20.96 16.22
CA GLU A 111 8.24 22.30 16.02
C GLU A 111 6.91 22.11 15.30
N PRO A 112 5.79 22.56 15.91
CA PRO A 112 4.46 22.16 15.48
C PRO A 112 4.41 22.35 13.98
N ALA A 113 4.18 21.24 13.26
CA ALA A 113 3.92 21.29 11.83
C ALA A 113 2.99 22.47 11.63
N PRO A 114 3.37 23.46 10.78
CA PRO A 114 2.81 24.79 10.81
C PRO A 114 1.33 24.64 10.93
N THR A 115 0.78 25.05 12.08
CA THR A 115 -0.65 25.02 12.34
C THR A 115 -1.25 25.53 11.06
N GLN A 116 -1.98 24.66 10.35
CA GLN A 116 -2.80 25.09 9.25
C GLN A 116 -3.76 26.07 9.92
N THR A 117 -3.34 27.33 9.96
CA THR A 117 -4.18 28.47 10.13
C THR A 117 -5.15 28.26 9.00
N SER A 118 -6.28 27.66 9.36
CA SER A 118 -7.51 27.78 8.62
C SER A 118 -7.50 29.23 8.22
N GLY A 119 -7.32 29.47 6.91
CA GLY A 119 -7.10 30.81 6.41
C GLY A 119 -8.14 31.74 7.01
N PRO A 120 -7.84 33.05 7.16
CA PRO A 120 -8.88 34.01 7.50
C PRO A 120 -10.12 33.66 6.67
N PRO A 121 -11.32 33.57 7.29
CA PRO A 121 -12.53 33.16 6.59
C PRO A 121 -12.54 33.89 5.26
N ALA A 122 -12.66 33.12 4.17
CA ALA A 122 -12.68 33.68 2.83
C ALA A 122 -13.54 34.94 2.86
N PRO A 123 -13.08 36.07 2.28
CA PRO A 123 -13.84 37.31 2.30
C PRO A 123 -15.25 36.94 1.88
N ALA A 124 -16.22 37.23 2.76
CA ALA A 124 -17.62 36.89 2.57
C ALA A 124 -17.93 37.18 1.11
N GLY A 125 -18.11 36.11 0.33
CA GLY A 125 -18.49 36.23 -1.05
C GLY A 125 -19.66 37.19 -1.03
N THR A 126 -19.55 38.26 -1.81
CA THR A 126 -20.71 39.07 -2.14
C THR A 126 -21.73 38.09 -2.67
N THR A 127 -22.66 37.70 -1.80
CA THR A 127 -23.83 36.91 -2.13
C THR A 127 -24.43 37.60 -3.34
N PRO A 128 -24.35 37.01 -4.55
CA PRO A 128 -25.17 37.53 -5.63
C PRO A 128 -26.59 37.49 -5.09
N ALA A 129 -27.26 38.64 -5.15
CA ALA A 129 -28.63 38.77 -4.74
C ALA A 129 -29.41 37.57 -5.31
N PRO A 130 -30.22 36.87 -4.50
CA PRO A 130 -31.02 35.76 -4.99
C PRO A 130 -31.86 36.29 -6.15
N ALA A 131 -31.55 35.82 -7.37
CA ALA A 131 -32.46 35.94 -8.47
C ALA A 131 -33.65 35.06 -8.09
N ASP A 132 -34.77 35.73 -7.81
CA ASP A 132 -36.09 35.18 -7.56
C ASP A 132 -36.36 34.06 -8.57
N PRO A 133 -36.29 32.77 -8.17
CA PRO A 133 -36.65 31.70 -9.06
C PRO A 133 -38.17 31.69 -9.16
N ALA A 134 -38.67 32.14 -10.31
CA ALA A 134 -40.06 31.99 -10.69
C ALA A 134 -40.51 30.52 -10.50
N PRO A 135 -41.71 30.27 -9.97
CA PRO A 135 -42.20 28.93 -9.70
C PRO A 135 -42.62 28.27 -11.02
N GLU A 136 -41.79 27.38 -11.55
CA GLU A 136 -42.26 26.40 -12.53
C GLU A 136 -42.53 25.08 -11.80
N SER A 137 -43.82 24.75 -11.67
CA SER A 137 -44.29 23.44 -11.24
C SER A 137 -44.21 22.45 -12.40
N PRO A 138 -43.32 21.44 -12.38
CA PRO A 138 -43.52 20.25 -13.19
C PRO A 138 -44.55 19.32 -12.52
N VAL A 139 -45.66 19.14 -13.23
CA VAL A 139 -46.62 18.03 -13.07
C VAL A 139 -46.10 16.80 -13.87
N PRO A 140 -46.66 15.58 -13.80
CA PRO A 140 -46.25 14.43 -12.96
C PRO A 140 -45.85 13.15 -13.76
N ALA A 141 -45.62 12.05 -13.00
CA ALA A 141 -45.80 10.59 -13.30
C ALA A 141 -44.54 9.75 -13.62
N PRO A 142 -44.59 8.39 -13.57
CA PRO A 142 -45.30 7.44 -12.69
C PRO A 142 -44.32 6.53 -11.90
N VAL A 143 -44.88 5.71 -11.00
CA VAL A 143 -44.26 4.63 -10.20
C VAL A 143 -43.93 3.34 -11.02
N SER A 144 -43.03 2.52 -10.47
CA SER A 144 -42.66 1.11 -10.82
C SER A 144 -41.46 0.98 -11.76
N GLU A 145 -40.46 0.10 -11.55
CA GLU A 145 -40.50 -1.26 -11.01
C GLU A 145 -39.43 -1.56 -9.95
N ALA A 146 -39.75 -2.49 -9.05
CA ALA A 146 -38.79 -3.12 -8.15
C ALA A 146 -37.89 -4.08 -8.94
N PRO A 147 -36.56 -4.11 -8.69
CA PRO A 147 -35.68 -5.09 -9.29
C PRO A 147 -36.07 -6.50 -8.82
N ALA A 148 -36.24 -7.41 -9.78
CA ALA A 148 -36.47 -8.81 -9.52
C ALA A 148 -35.33 -9.40 -8.67
N ALA A 149 -35.70 -10.21 -7.68
CA ALA A 149 -34.75 -10.99 -6.91
C ALA A 149 -33.97 -11.93 -7.83
N PRO A 150 -32.64 -12.07 -7.66
CA PRO A 150 -31.88 -13.09 -8.38
C PRO A 150 -32.37 -14.49 -7.96
N THR A 151 -32.74 -15.29 -8.96
CA THR A 151 -32.97 -16.72 -8.83
C THR A 151 -31.69 -17.42 -8.32
N PRO A 152 -31.78 -18.33 -7.35
CA PRO A 152 -30.69 -19.23 -6.99
C PRO A 152 -30.38 -20.14 -8.18
N GLY A 153 -29.28 -19.85 -8.89
CA GLY A 153 -28.71 -20.69 -9.92
C GLY A 153 -27.91 -21.83 -9.29
N GLU A 154 -28.02 -22.98 -9.93
CA GLU A 154 -27.69 -24.31 -9.44
C GLU A 154 -26.21 -24.53 -9.11
N THR A 155 -26.01 -25.43 -8.16
CA THR A 155 -24.75 -26.05 -7.75
C THR A 155 -24.06 -26.68 -8.96
N ASP A 156 -22.95 -26.10 -9.40
CA ASP A 156 -22.03 -26.78 -10.31
C ASP A 156 -21.04 -27.59 -9.47
N GLU A 157 -21.38 -28.87 -9.31
CA GLU A 157 -20.51 -29.92 -8.81
C GLU A 157 -19.43 -30.16 -9.87
N ASN A 158 -18.38 -29.34 -9.90
CA ASN A 158 -17.24 -29.65 -10.77
C ASN A 158 -16.20 -30.46 -10.00
N GLU A 159 -16.06 -31.68 -10.49
CA GLU A 159 -15.34 -32.81 -9.96
C GLU A 159 -13.82 -32.55 -9.96
N ALA A 160 -13.16 -33.20 -9.00
CA ALA A 160 -11.72 -33.25 -8.90
C ALA A 160 -11.14 -33.95 -10.13
N GLU A 161 -10.42 -33.20 -10.99
CA GLU A 161 -9.46 -33.82 -11.91
C GLU A 161 -8.09 -33.88 -11.24
N GLU A 162 -7.75 -35.10 -10.84
CA GLU A 162 -6.40 -35.57 -10.56
C GLU A 162 -5.52 -35.33 -11.80
N ASN A 163 -4.59 -34.37 -11.71
CA ASN A 163 -3.49 -34.30 -12.67
C ASN A 163 -2.27 -35.01 -12.08
N GLU A 164 -2.01 -36.21 -12.58
CA GLU A 164 -0.72 -36.89 -12.42
C GLU A 164 0.36 -36.14 -13.23
N PRO A 165 1.57 -35.93 -12.69
CA PRO A 165 2.68 -35.40 -13.47
C PRO A 165 3.31 -36.49 -14.34
N ASP A 166 3.13 -36.41 -15.65
CA ASP A 166 3.91 -37.15 -16.64
C ASP A 166 5.36 -36.65 -16.64
N GLU A 167 6.27 -37.58 -16.34
CA GLU A 167 7.71 -37.43 -16.57
C GLU A 167 8.00 -37.58 -18.07
N ASP A 168 8.27 -36.48 -18.78
CA ASP A 168 8.87 -36.56 -20.12
C ASP A 168 10.25 -35.92 -20.18
N ALA A 169 11.22 -36.80 -20.46
CA ALA A 169 12.63 -36.52 -20.63
C ALA A 169 12.88 -36.07 -22.08
N GLY A 170 12.93 -34.75 -22.30
CA GLY A 170 13.25 -34.15 -23.59
C GLY A 170 14.65 -33.58 -23.67
N ASP A 171 15.63 -34.43 -23.97
CA ASP A 171 16.97 -34.08 -24.45
C ASP A 171 16.92 -33.39 -25.82
N GLY A 172 17.75 -32.37 -26.01
CA GLY A 172 18.32 -32.05 -27.32
C GLY A 172 17.94 -30.71 -27.96
N GLY A 173 18.98 -29.98 -28.39
CA GLY A 173 18.93 -29.32 -29.71
C GLY A 173 19.08 -27.81 -29.73
N ALA A 174 20.33 -27.37 -29.89
CA ALA A 174 20.68 -26.04 -30.41
C ALA A 174 20.11 -25.83 -31.82
N VAL A 175 19.52 -24.66 -32.07
CA VAL A 175 19.95 -23.58 -32.99
C VAL A 175 18.74 -22.67 -33.27
N ASP A 176 18.89 -21.35 -33.23
CA ASP A 176 18.73 -20.49 -34.41
C ASP A 176 18.89 -19.01 -34.03
N GLN A 177 19.74 -18.33 -34.78
CA GLN A 177 19.93 -16.90 -34.72
C GLN A 177 19.01 -16.26 -35.74
N GLY A 178 18.10 -15.38 -35.32
CA GLY A 178 17.51 -14.42 -36.25
C GLY A 178 16.10 -13.98 -35.92
N ALA A 179 16.01 -12.78 -35.33
CA ALA A 179 15.02 -11.73 -35.59
C ALA A 179 14.69 -11.01 -34.28
N VAL A 180 15.47 -9.98 -33.97
CA VAL A 180 15.06 -8.97 -33.01
C VAL A 180 13.90 -8.17 -33.62
N THR A 181 12.69 -8.59 -33.29
CA THR A 181 11.49 -7.76 -33.41
C THR A 181 11.34 -7.01 -32.07
N PRO A 182 11.49 -5.68 -32.03
CA PRO A 182 11.20 -4.90 -30.83
C PRO A 182 9.68 -4.77 -30.72
N GLY A 183 9.06 -5.64 -29.93
CA GLY A 183 7.63 -5.53 -29.65
C GLY A 183 7.09 -6.74 -28.92
N ASP A 184 7.22 -6.75 -27.59
CA ASP A 184 6.20 -7.32 -26.70
C ASP A 184 6.50 -6.92 -25.24
N GLY A 185 5.74 -5.96 -24.72
CA GLY A 185 5.91 -5.37 -23.38
C GLY A 185 5.18 -6.10 -22.26
N GLY A 186 4.87 -7.40 -22.41
CA GLY A 186 4.06 -8.16 -21.44
C GLY A 186 4.78 -9.29 -20.71
N GLN A 187 5.85 -9.86 -21.27
CA GLN A 187 6.45 -11.13 -20.76
C GLN A 187 7.54 -10.95 -19.68
N GLY A 188 7.79 -9.72 -19.24
CA GLY A 188 8.83 -9.43 -18.24
C GLY A 188 8.39 -9.72 -16.80
N ALA A 189 7.13 -9.43 -16.47
CA ALA A 189 6.59 -9.56 -15.13
C ALA A 189 6.46 -11.04 -14.70
N ASP A 190 5.94 -11.89 -15.58
CA ASP A 190 5.75 -13.31 -15.29
C ASP A 190 7.08 -14.05 -15.05
N LYS A 191 8.12 -13.72 -15.83
CA LYS A 191 9.47 -14.29 -15.66
C LYS A 191 10.14 -13.84 -14.37
N ALA A 192 9.89 -12.60 -13.92
CA ALA A 192 10.42 -12.11 -12.66
C ALA A 192 9.76 -12.82 -11.46
N ALA A 193 8.43 -12.99 -11.50
CA ALA A 193 7.70 -13.73 -10.49
C ALA A 193 8.11 -15.21 -10.42
N GLU A 194 8.35 -15.86 -11.57
CA GLU A 194 8.81 -17.25 -11.63
C GLU A 194 10.23 -17.41 -11.06
N GLN A 195 11.14 -16.48 -11.37
CA GLN A 195 12.50 -16.48 -10.79
C GLN A 195 12.48 -16.28 -9.28
N GLN A 196 11.57 -15.45 -8.76
CA GLN A 196 11.44 -15.24 -7.33
C GLN A 196 10.94 -16.52 -6.62
N ARG A 197 9.91 -17.19 -7.14
CA ARG A 197 9.43 -18.47 -6.57
C ARG A 197 10.53 -19.53 -6.55
N LYS A 198 11.33 -19.62 -7.62
CA LYS A 198 12.45 -20.55 -7.70
C LYS A 198 13.57 -20.22 -6.71
N ALA A 199 13.80 -18.93 -6.43
CA ALA A 199 14.78 -18.50 -5.42
C ALA A 199 14.30 -18.83 -4.00
N GLU A 200 13.02 -18.58 -3.71
CA GLU A 200 12.41 -18.88 -2.42
C GLU A 200 12.36 -20.40 -2.13
N GLU A 201 11.99 -21.22 -3.12
CA GLU A 201 12.00 -22.68 -3.00
C GLU A 201 13.42 -23.21 -2.71
N LYS A 202 14.42 -22.70 -3.41
CA LYS A 202 15.82 -23.09 -3.18
C LYS A 202 16.32 -22.68 -1.79
N ALA A 203 15.90 -21.52 -1.29
CA ALA A 203 16.24 -21.07 0.06
C ALA A 203 15.57 -21.96 1.12
N ALA A 204 14.31 -22.34 0.92
CA ALA A 204 13.60 -23.26 1.80
C ALA A 204 14.23 -24.66 1.82
N GLU A 205 14.64 -25.19 0.66
CA GLU A 205 15.32 -26.49 0.57
C GLU A 205 16.69 -26.46 1.29
N GLN A 206 17.45 -25.37 1.15
CA GLN A 206 18.71 -25.18 1.87
C GLN A 206 18.49 -25.12 3.38
N ALA A 207 17.51 -24.35 3.85
CA ALA A 207 17.18 -24.27 5.27
C ALA A 207 16.77 -25.64 5.84
N ARG A 208 16.01 -26.45 5.09
CA ARG A 208 15.64 -27.81 5.50
C ARG A 208 16.86 -28.73 5.62
N LYS A 209 17.79 -28.68 4.66
CA LYS A 209 19.04 -29.46 4.72
C LYS A 209 19.93 -29.05 5.88
N GLU A 210 19.99 -27.76 6.21
CA GLU A 210 20.75 -27.27 7.36
C GLU A 210 20.11 -27.71 8.67
N ALA A 211 18.79 -27.65 8.79
CA ALA A 211 18.07 -28.13 9.96
C ALA A 211 18.25 -29.65 10.18
N GLU A 212 18.22 -30.45 9.10
CA GLU A 212 18.47 -31.90 9.17
C GLU A 212 19.90 -32.21 9.65
N ARG A 213 20.91 -31.53 9.09
CA ARG A 213 22.30 -31.67 9.54
C ARG A 213 22.50 -31.25 11.00
N ALA A 214 21.81 -30.20 11.45
CA ALA A 214 21.87 -29.75 12.84
C ALA A 214 21.24 -30.78 13.77
N ALA A 215 20.12 -31.40 13.38
CA ALA A 215 19.46 -32.46 14.14
C ALA A 215 20.34 -33.72 14.24
N ASP A 216 20.97 -34.15 13.15
CA ASP A 216 21.88 -35.29 13.15
C ASP A 216 23.09 -35.07 14.07
N LYS A 217 23.69 -33.87 14.00
CA LYS A 217 24.80 -33.50 14.89
C LYS A 217 24.37 -33.52 16.36
N ALA A 218 23.20 -32.98 16.68
CA ALA A 218 22.68 -32.99 18.06
C ALA A 218 22.43 -34.42 18.56
N ALA A 219 21.97 -35.32 17.69
CA ALA A 219 21.77 -36.74 18.03
C ALA A 219 23.09 -37.47 18.30
N ASP A 220 24.15 -37.19 17.53
CA ASP A 220 25.48 -37.76 17.74
C ASP A 220 26.10 -37.28 19.07
N GLU A 221 26.01 -35.98 19.37
CA GLU A 221 26.47 -35.40 20.64
C GLU A 221 25.72 -35.99 21.86
N ALA A 222 24.42 -36.28 21.70
CA ALA A 222 23.63 -36.94 22.75
C ALA A 222 24.06 -38.39 22.98
N ARG A 223 24.42 -39.13 21.92
CA ARG A 223 24.91 -40.52 22.02
C ARG A 223 26.32 -40.60 22.62
N GLY A 224 27.21 -39.66 22.31
CA GLY A 224 28.60 -39.64 22.79
C GLY A 224 28.75 -39.43 24.30
N LYS A 225 27.81 -38.76 24.96
CA LYS A 225 27.88 -38.47 26.41
C LYS A 225 27.47 -39.64 27.32
N GLY A 226 26.89 -40.71 26.77
CA GLY A 226 26.31 -41.81 27.56
C GLY A 226 27.23 -42.97 27.92
N ASN A 227 28.44 -43.08 27.34
CA ASN A 227 29.22 -44.33 27.37
C ASN A 227 30.52 -44.27 28.21
N GLY A 228 30.62 -43.34 29.16
CA GLY A 228 31.81 -43.13 30.00
C GLY A 228 31.60 -43.28 31.51
N GLY A 229 30.58 -44.03 31.93
CA GLY A 229 30.27 -44.33 33.34
C GLY A 229 30.76 -45.70 33.78
#